data_AF-A0A8C6X0S4-F1
#
_entry.id   AF-A0A8C6X0S4-F1
#
_cell.length_a   1.000
_cell.length_b   1.000
_cell.length_c   1.000
_cell.angle_alpha   90.00
_cell.angle_beta   90.00
_cell.angle_gamma   90.00
#
_symmetry.space_group_name_H-M   'P 1'
#
loop_
_entity.id
_entity.type
_entity.pdbx_description
1 polymer ?
#
loop_
_entity_poly.entity_id
_entity_poly.type
_entity_poly.pdbx_seq_one_letter_code
_entity_poly.pdbx_strand_id
1 'polypeptide(L)'
;MEAAYVYRLAAALGSELQRLSDHFGAAALAGLVPQVVRLLELLETLAADGAAGGLGGTPELLLLGAASDGEAPGAAVQRSRQVAEQRLAEAQERERRLQSRLAQLEEEQQRALSRLAGGQAQEEGSGHQERALMLQLKEVVDRQRDKIRAQDHEIQRKARDTEALQEQLNRFMTMNENLRRKLAVVQAQLRSTLERKGEAEALWEAERRGRAAEPARTGTPTEQEEGDVGGAAAPPEHSPDQHTFSKEELQQILQERNELKTSLFLVEEELAYYQRELLNGERVPALLLHAVKSAIRKQRKKIWAKMLGTEEETAGRVKRGHLA
;
A
#
# COMPACT_ATOMS: atom_id res chain seq x y z
N MET A 1 -23.96 29.27 -68.79
CA MET A 1 -22.86 29.63 -67.85
C MET A 1 -22.81 28.72 -66.61
N GLU A 2 -23.71 27.74 -66.45
CA GLU A 2 -23.91 27.05 -65.16
C GLU A 2 -23.14 25.73 -65.00
N ALA A 3 -23.02 24.92 -66.06
CA ALA A 3 -22.36 23.61 -65.98
C ALA A 3 -20.90 23.68 -65.47
N ALA A 4 -20.11 24.61 -65.98
CA ALA A 4 -18.71 24.79 -65.57
C ALA A 4 -18.54 25.27 -64.12
N TYR A 5 -19.56 25.88 -63.51
CA TYR A 5 -19.55 26.25 -62.10
C TYR A 5 -19.91 25.03 -61.22
N VAL A 6 -20.92 24.25 -61.63
CA VAL A 6 -21.33 23.02 -60.94
C VAL A 6 -20.19 21.99 -60.89
N TYR A 7 -19.48 21.78 -62.00
CA TYR A 7 -18.32 20.87 -62.01
C TYR A 7 -17.18 21.33 -61.08
N ARG A 8 -16.94 22.66 -60.97
CA ARG A 8 -15.93 23.19 -60.04
C ARG A 8 -16.35 22.99 -58.58
N LEU A 9 -17.62 23.18 -58.26
CA LEU A 9 -18.14 22.97 -56.92
C LEU A 9 -18.11 21.50 -56.51
N ALA A 10 -18.47 20.59 -57.43
CA ALA A 10 -18.37 19.15 -57.23
C ALA A 10 -16.92 18.68 -57.01
N ALA A 11 -15.96 19.23 -57.78
CA ALA A 11 -14.54 18.96 -57.59
C ALA A 11 -14.02 19.46 -56.23
N ALA A 12 -14.42 20.66 -55.80
CA ALA A 12 -14.08 21.19 -54.48
C ALA A 12 -14.64 20.31 -53.35
N LEU A 13 -15.90 19.90 -53.46
CA LEU A 13 -16.56 19.00 -52.50
C LEU A 13 -15.84 17.64 -52.41
N GLY A 14 -15.47 17.06 -53.55
CA GLY A 14 -14.67 15.81 -53.58
C GLY A 14 -13.32 15.96 -52.90
N SER A 15 -12.65 17.11 -53.07
CA SER A 15 -11.36 17.37 -52.42
C SER A 15 -11.46 17.51 -50.90
N GLU A 16 -12.54 18.10 -50.37
CA GLU A 16 -12.78 18.20 -48.92
C GLU A 16 -13.13 16.84 -48.32
N LEU A 17 -13.94 16.03 -49.02
CA LEU A 17 -14.24 14.65 -48.59
C LEU A 17 -12.98 13.77 -48.57
N GLN A 18 -12.07 13.95 -49.53
CA GLN A 18 -10.78 13.27 -49.53
C GLN A 18 -9.92 13.70 -48.32
N ARG A 19 -9.82 15.00 -48.03
CA ARG A 19 -9.09 15.47 -46.84
C ARG A 19 -9.67 14.91 -45.55
N LEU A 20 -11.00 14.84 -45.42
CA LEU A 20 -11.65 14.24 -44.27
C LEU A 20 -11.38 12.73 -44.17
N SER A 21 -11.29 12.04 -45.32
CA SER A 21 -10.91 10.62 -45.37
C SER A 21 -9.50 10.39 -44.86
N ASP A 22 -8.58 11.27 -45.21
CA ASP A 22 -7.18 11.18 -44.79
C ASP A 22 -6.99 11.43 -43.28
N HIS A 23 -7.83 12.27 -42.67
CA HIS A 23 -7.73 12.62 -41.23
C HIS A 23 -8.53 11.68 -40.30
N PHE A 24 -9.68 11.19 -40.74
CA PHE A 24 -10.61 10.41 -39.90
C PHE A 24 -10.76 8.95 -40.35
N GLY A 25 -10.11 8.56 -41.45
CA GLY A 25 -10.15 7.22 -42.03
C GLY A 25 -11.37 6.97 -42.91
N ALA A 26 -11.20 6.15 -43.95
CA ALA A 26 -12.24 5.85 -44.94
C ALA A 26 -13.52 5.25 -44.34
N ALA A 27 -13.42 4.54 -43.21
CA ALA A 27 -14.58 3.94 -42.54
C ALA A 27 -15.58 4.97 -41.99
N ALA A 28 -15.10 6.16 -41.59
CA ALA A 28 -15.95 7.23 -41.09
C ALA A 28 -16.80 7.89 -42.21
N LEU A 29 -16.32 7.84 -43.46
CA LEU A 29 -16.99 8.45 -44.62
C LEU A 29 -17.71 7.45 -45.52
N ALA A 30 -17.54 6.14 -45.29
CA ALA A 30 -18.13 5.08 -46.10
C ALA A 30 -19.66 5.20 -46.24
N GLY A 31 -20.35 5.73 -45.22
CA GLY A 31 -21.79 6.00 -45.26
C GLY A 31 -22.18 7.35 -45.85
N LEU A 32 -21.28 8.34 -45.87
CA LEU A 32 -21.58 9.71 -46.30
C LEU A 32 -21.46 9.86 -47.82
N VAL A 33 -20.44 9.29 -48.43
CA VAL A 33 -20.18 9.40 -49.87
C VAL A 33 -21.38 8.91 -50.72
N PRO A 34 -22.01 7.74 -50.43
CA PRO A 34 -23.18 7.29 -51.18
C PRO A 34 -24.40 8.23 -51.04
N GLN A 35 -24.57 8.89 -49.89
CA GLN A 35 -25.68 9.82 -49.67
C GLN A 35 -25.49 11.13 -50.47
N VAL A 36 -24.25 11.61 -50.55
CA VAL A 36 -23.90 12.78 -51.36
C VAL A 36 -24.14 12.50 -52.85
N VAL A 37 -23.76 11.33 -53.35
CA VAL A 37 -24.00 10.93 -54.75
C VAL A 37 -25.51 10.83 -55.03
N ARG A 38 -26.28 10.17 -54.16
CA ARG A 38 -27.75 10.07 -54.27
C ARG A 38 -28.41 11.46 -54.33
N LEU A 39 -27.94 12.41 -53.55
CA LEU A 39 -28.46 13.79 -53.55
C LEU A 39 -28.18 14.50 -54.89
N LEU A 40 -26.97 14.33 -55.44
CA LEU A 40 -26.61 14.93 -56.73
C LEU A 40 -27.42 14.33 -57.88
N GLU A 41 -27.64 13.01 -57.89
CA GLU A 41 -28.52 12.33 -58.85
C GLU A 41 -29.96 12.84 -58.79
N LEU A 42 -30.52 13.02 -57.59
CA LEU A 42 -31.87 13.57 -57.41
C LEU A 42 -31.98 15.01 -57.92
N LEU A 43 -30.96 15.84 -57.68
CA LEU A 43 -30.93 17.21 -58.21
C LEU A 43 -30.84 17.22 -59.75
N GLU A 44 -30.13 16.28 -60.35
CA GLU A 44 -30.08 16.12 -61.80
C GLU A 44 -31.45 15.74 -62.38
N THR A 45 -32.18 14.81 -61.76
CA THR A 45 -33.54 14.44 -62.20
C THR A 45 -34.52 15.61 -62.14
N LEU A 46 -34.48 16.40 -61.05
CA LEU A 46 -35.34 17.58 -60.91
C LEU A 46 -35.00 18.70 -61.90
N ALA A 47 -33.72 18.87 -62.22
CA ALA A 47 -33.29 19.81 -63.26
C ALA A 47 -33.68 19.35 -64.67
N ALA A 48 -33.65 18.03 -64.93
CA ALA A 48 -34.08 17.44 -66.20
C ALA A 48 -35.61 17.55 -66.41
N ASP A 49 -36.40 17.32 -65.36
CA ASP A 49 -37.87 17.45 -65.41
C ASP A 49 -38.31 18.92 -65.48
N GLY A 50 -37.58 19.83 -64.84
CA GLY A 50 -37.81 21.27 -64.95
C GLY A 50 -37.53 21.84 -66.35
N ALA A 51 -36.62 21.22 -67.11
CA ALA A 51 -36.34 21.60 -68.50
C ALA A 51 -37.38 21.06 -69.49
N ALA A 52 -38.10 19.98 -69.17
CA ALA A 52 -39.16 19.41 -69.99
C ALA A 52 -40.57 19.98 -69.69
N GLY A 53 -40.77 20.61 -68.52
CA GLY A 53 -42.06 21.12 -68.04
C GLY A 53 -42.31 22.62 -68.20
N GLY A 54 -41.47 23.34 -68.94
CA GLY A 54 -41.58 24.79 -69.09
C GLY A 54 -42.50 25.24 -70.24
N LEU A 55 -43.64 25.83 -69.87
CA LEU A 55 -44.54 26.69 -70.66
C LEU A 55 -45.82 26.05 -71.23
N GLY A 56 -46.94 26.42 -70.61
CA GLY A 56 -48.13 26.85 -71.35
C GLY A 56 -49.09 25.75 -71.78
N GLY A 57 -49.83 25.19 -70.82
CA GLY A 57 -50.91 24.23 -71.09
C GLY A 57 -52.23 24.60 -70.41
N THR A 58 -52.67 25.85 -70.49
CA THR A 58 -54.11 26.15 -70.36
C THR A 58 -54.73 26.11 -71.75
N PRO A 59 -55.64 25.17 -72.03
CA PRO A 59 -56.66 25.46 -73.01
C PRO A 59 -58.01 25.02 -72.45
N GLU A 60 -58.68 25.89 -71.71
CA GLU A 60 -60.14 25.78 -71.52
C GLU A 60 -60.74 27.18 -71.34
N LEU A 61 -60.45 28.05 -72.30
CA LEU A 61 -61.20 29.28 -72.55
C LEU A 61 -61.44 29.39 -74.05
N LEU A 62 -62.11 28.40 -74.61
CA LEU A 62 -62.61 28.39 -76.00
C LEU A 62 -63.87 27.52 -76.08
N LEU A 63 -64.98 28.04 -75.56
CA LEU A 63 -66.31 27.60 -76.00
C LEU A 63 -67.35 28.73 -75.84
N LEU A 64 -67.06 29.90 -76.43
CA LEU A 64 -68.09 30.88 -76.78
C LEU A 64 -68.14 30.99 -78.30
N GLY A 65 -68.85 30.06 -78.92
CA GLY A 65 -69.07 30.04 -80.35
C GLY A 65 -70.00 28.90 -80.75
N ALA A 66 -71.19 29.28 -81.22
CA ALA A 66 -72.20 28.44 -81.86
C ALA A 66 -73.06 27.53 -80.96
N ALA A 67 -74.21 28.07 -80.54
CA ALA A 67 -75.50 27.38 -80.64
C ALA A 67 -76.62 28.41 -80.58
N SER A 68 -77.01 28.95 -81.74
CA SER A 68 -78.40 29.34 -81.94
C SER A 68 -79.18 28.03 -82.04
N ASP A 69 -80.16 27.84 -81.16
CA ASP A 69 -81.55 27.55 -81.52
C ASP A 69 -82.28 26.91 -80.33
N GLY A 70 -83.24 27.67 -79.78
CA GLY A 70 -84.47 27.16 -79.22
C GLY A 70 -84.41 26.16 -78.06
N GLU A 71 -84.01 26.60 -76.86
CA GLU A 71 -84.61 26.10 -75.62
C GLU A 71 -84.79 27.25 -74.62
N ALA A 72 -85.88 27.20 -73.85
CA ALA A 72 -86.27 28.28 -72.95
C ALA A 72 -85.14 28.66 -71.95
N PRO A 73 -84.85 29.96 -71.74
CA PRO A 73 -83.70 30.44 -70.98
C PRO A 73 -83.69 30.07 -69.48
N GLY A 74 -84.79 29.51 -68.95
CA GLY A 74 -84.88 29.07 -67.56
C GLY A 74 -84.25 27.69 -67.29
N ALA A 75 -84.33 26.74 -68.24
CA ALA A 75 -83.97 25.35 -67.99
C ALA A 75 -82.45 25.10 -68.05
N ALA A 76 -81.74 25.75 -68.99
CA ALA A 76 -80.28 25.66 -69.10
C ALA A 76 -79.56 26.31 -67.91
N VAL A 77 -80.06 27.45 -67.44
CA VAL A 77 -79.55 28.15 -66.24
C VAL A 77 -79.79 27.32 -64.97
N GLN A 78 -80.94 26.66 -64.85
CA GLN A 78 -81.23 25.75 -63.74
C GLN A 78 -80.31 24.51 -63.71
N ARG A 79 -80.06 23.87 -64.86
CA ARG A 79 -79.12 22.75 -64.97
C ARG A 79 -77.69 23.17 -64.60
N SER A 80 -77.22 24.32 -65.09
CA SER A 80 -75.90 24.85 -64.74
C SER A 80 -75.77 25.16 -63.24
N ARG A 81 -76.84 25.67 -62.61
CA ARG A 81 -76.88 25.94 -61.17
C ARG A 81 -76.83 24.66 -60.34
N GLN A 82 -77.58 23.64 -60.73
CA GLN A 82 -77.54 22.31 -60.09
C GLN A 82 -76.16 21.67 -60.17
N VAL A 83 -75.47 21.76 -61.31
CA VAL A 83 -74.10 21.24 -61.47
C VAL A 83 -73.10 22.01 -60.59
N ALA A 84 -73.25 23.33 -60.47
CA ALA A 84 -72.42 24.13 -59.57
C ALA A 84 -72.65 23.77 -58.09
N GLU A 85 -73.90 23.56 -57.69
CA GLU A 85 -74.27 23.13 -56.33
C GLU A 85 -73.71 21.73 -56.01
N GLN A 86 -73.79 20.78 -56.96
CA GLN A 86 -73.18 19.45 -56.82
C GLN A 86 -71.67 19.52 -56.66
N ARG A 87 -70.98 20.31 -57.49
CA ARG A 87 -69.51 20.51 -57.38
C ARG A 87 -69.11 21.12 -56.04
N LEU A 88 -69.91 22.04 -55.50
CA LEU A 88 -69.66 22.67 -54.21
C LEU A 88 -69.88 21.68 -53.06
N ALA A 89 -70.92 20.84 -53.14
CA ALA A 89 -71.15 19.76 -52.19
C ALA A 89 -70.01 18.72 -52.21
N GLU A 90 -69.56 18.30 -53.40
CA GLU A 90 -68.40 17.42 -53.55
C GLU A 90 -67.10 18.05 -53.00
N ALA A 91 -66.88 19.35 -53.23
CA ALA A 91 -65.73 20.05 -52.69
C ALA A 91 -65.75 20.09 -51.15
N GLN A 92 -66.91 20.35 -50.55
CA GLN A 92 -67.09 20.31 -49.10
C GLN A 92 -66.87 18.90 -48.53
N GLU A 93 -67.33 17.85 -49.21
CA GLU A 93 -67.05 16.48 -48.80
C GLU A 93 -65.57 16.14 -48.90
N ARG A 94 -64.89 16.56 -49.98
CA ARG A 94 -63.44 16.42 -50.14
C ARG A 94 -62.70 17.16 -49.02
N GLU A 95 -63.11 18.38 -48.71
CA GLU A 95 -62.53 19.16 -47.61
C GLU A 95 -62.71 18.46 -46.27
N ARG A 96 -63.91 17.96 -45.95
CA ARG A 96 -64.18 17.19 -44.72
C ARG A 96 -63.31 15.94 -44.63
N ARG A 97 -63.11 15.21 -45.75
CA ARG A 97 -62.22 14.03 -45.80
C ARG A 97 -60.76 14.39 -45.58
N LEU A 98 -60.31 15.52 -46.12
CA LEU A 98 -58.95 16.03 -45.89
C LEU A 98 -58.77 16.48 -44.44
N GLN A 99 -59.75 17.19 -43.88
CA GLN A 99 -59.76 17.60 -42.47
C GLN A 99 -59.72 16.37 -41.53
N SER A 100 -60.51 15.33 -41.78
CA SER A 100 -60.46 14.11 -40.98
C SER A 100 -59.11 13.40 -41.08
N ARG A 101 -58.48 13.43 -42.26
CA ARG A 101 -57.16 12.82 -42.48
C ARG A 101 -56.04 13.62 -41.81
N LEU A 102 -56.12 14.96 -41.83
CA LEU A 102 -55.19 15.81 -41.10
C LEU A 102 -55.31 15.59 -39.59
N ALA A 103 -56.53 15.55 -39.05
CA ALA A 103 -56.74 15.25 -37.62
C ALA A 103 -56.19 13.87 -37.22
N GLN A 104 -56.38 12.85 -38.07
CA GLN A 104 -55.78 11.52 -37.86
C GLN A 104 -54.24 11.57 -37.86
N LEU A 105 -53.63 12.26 -38.82
CA LEU A 105 -52.18 12.42 -38.91
C LEU A 105 -51.61 13.21 -37.73
N GLU A 106 -52.29 14.27 -37.28
CA GLU A 106 -51.91 15.03 -36.09
C GLU A 106 -51.96 14.17 -34.82
N GLU A 107 -53.00 13.34 -34.68
CA GLU A 107 -53.12 12.41 -33.56
C GLU A 107 -52.04 11.32 -33.60
N GLU A 108 -51.74 10.77 -34.78
CA GLU A 108 -50.63 9.83 -34.99
C GLU A 108 -49.27 10.48 -34.68
N GLN A 109 -49.05 11.72 -35.10
CA GLN A 109 -47.84 12.48 -34.79
C GLN A 109 -47.72 12.73 -33.30
N GLN A 110 -48.79 13.15 -32.62
CA GLN A 110 -48.80 13.34 -31.16
C GLN A 110 -48.52 12.03 -30.41
N ARG A 111 -49.10 10.91 -30.88
CA ARG A 111 -48.81 9.58 -30.33
C ARG A 111 -47.36 9.18 -30.54
N ALA A 112 -46.79 9.44 -31.72
CA ALA A 112 -45.39 9.14 -32.02
C ALA A 112 -44.44 9.99 -31.15
N LEU A 113 -44.70 11.29 -31.00
CA LEU A 113 -43.95 12.17 -30.12
C LEU A 113 -44.04 11.73 -28.66
N SER A 114 -45.23 11.35 -28.18
CA SER A 114 -45.41 10.84 -26.81
C SER A 114 -44.63 9.55 -26.57
N ARG A 115 -44.57 8.64 -27.56
CA ARG A 115 -43.77 7.42 -27.49
C ARG A 115 -42.27 7.71 -27.46
N LEU A 116 -41.80 8.65 -28.28
CA LEU A 116 -40.40 9.09 -28.30
C LEU A 116 -40.02 9.76 -26.97
N ALA A 117 -40.85 10.65 -26.44
CA ALA A 117 -40.63 11.30 -25.16
C ALA A 117 -40.60 10.29 -23.99
N GLY A 118 -41.49 9.29 -24.00
CA GLY A 118 -41.48 8.20 -23.02
C GLY A 118 -40.22 7.34 -23.11
N GLY A 119 -39.76 7.05 -24.34
CA GLY A 119 -38.49 6.35 -24.58
C GLY A 119 -37.28 7.11 -24.06
N GLN A 120 -37.19 8.42 -24.33
CA GLN A 120 -36.12 9.28 -23.86
C GLN A 120 -36.06 9.37 -22.33
N ALA A 121 -37.20 9.54 -21.66
CA ALA A 121 -37.24 9.59 -20.19
C ALA A 121 -36.83 8.25 -19.54
N GLN A 122 -37.19 7.13 -20.17
CA GLN A 122 -36.79 5.79 -19.73
C GLN A 122 -35.29 5.57 -19.92
N GLU A 123 -34.74 5.96 -21.08
CA GLU A 123 -33.31 5.85 -21.41
C GLU A 123 -32.43 6.76 -20.52
N GLU A 124 -32.88 7.98 -20.25
CA GLU A 124 -32.21 8.88 -19.29
C GLU A 124 -32.26 8.29 -17.88
N GLY A 125 -33.42 7.78 -17.44
CA GLY A 125 -33.58 7.11 -16.16
C GLY A 125 -32.67 5.88 -16.01
N SER A 126 -32.59 5.03 -17.03
CA SER A 126 -31.69 3.87 -17.03
C SER A 126 -30.22 4.30 -17.06
N GLY A 127 -29.87 5.30 -17.86
CA GLY A 127 -28.51 5.85 -17.91
C GLY A 127 -28.08 6.46 -16.56
N HIS A 128 -28.99 7.10 -15.83
CA HIS A 128 -28.72 7.58 -14.46
C HIS A 128 -28.49 6.42 -13.49
N GLN A 129 -29.26 5.34 -13.58
CA GLN A 129 -29.06 4.15 -12.75
C GLN A 129 -27.73 3.47 -13.07
N GLU A 130 -27.36 3.32 -14.33
CA GLU A 130 -26.07 2.76 -14.75
C GLU A 130 -24.89 3.60 -14.26
N ARG A 131 -24.99 4.94 -14.35
CA ARG A 131 -23.98 5.85 -13.81
C ARG A 131 -23.86 5.73 -12.29
N ALA A 132 -24.98 5.61 -11.58
CA ALA A 132 -24.98 5.40 -10.13
C ALA A 132 -24.32 4.08 -9.74
N LEU A 133 -24.65 2.98 -10.45
CA LEU A 133 -24.01 1.68 -10.27
C LEU A 133 -22.51 1.72 -10.57
N MET A 134 -22.10 2.44 -11.61
CA MET A 134 -20.69 2.64 -11.95
C MET A 134 -19.93 3.36 -10.84
N LEU A 135 -20.53 4.41 -10.24
CA LEU A 135 -19.93 5.11 -9.11
C LEU A 135 -19.79 4.20 -7.89
N GLN A 136 -20.82 3.41 -7.57
CA GLN A 136 -20.76 2.42 -6.49
C GLN A 136 -19.67 1.37 -6.74
N LEU A 137 -19.57 0.86 -7.97
CA LEU A 137 -18.52 -0.10 -8.33
C LEU A 137 -17.14 0.54 -8.25
N LYS A 138 -16.99 1.79 -8.70
CA LYS A 138 -15.75 2.56 -8.58
C LYS A 138 -15.34 2.70 -7.11
N GLU A 139 -16.26 3.07 -6.23
CA GLU A 139 -15.99 3.16 -4.79
C GLU A 139 -15.53 1.83 -4.20
N VAL A 140 -16.18 0.71 -4.57
CA VAL A 140 -15.78 -0.62 -4.10
C VAL A 140 -14.38 -0.97 -4.62
N VAL A 141 -14.09 -0.70 -5.89
CA VAL A 141 -12.78 -0.96 -6.49
C VAL A 141 -11.70 -0.05 -5.90
N ASP A 142 -12.01 1.21 -5.58
CA ASP A 142 -11.11 2.13 -4.85
C ASP A 142 -10.82 1.57 -3.45
N ARG A 143 -11.85 1.18 -2.68
CA ARG A 143 -11.69 0.57 -1.34
C ARG A 143 -10.87 -0.73 -1.40
N GLN A 144 -11.10 -1.58 -2.39
CA GLN A 144 -10.33 -2.81 -2.57
C GLN A 144 -8.87 -2.52 -2.91
N ARG A 145 -8.59 -1.53 -3.77
CA ARG A 145 -7.22 -1.10 -4.08
C ARG A 145 -6.51 -0.58 -2.83
N ASP A 146 -7.17 0.25 -2.03
CA ASP A 146 -6.59 0.76 -0.79
C ASP A 146 -6.37 -0.34 0.24
N LYS A 147 -7.27 -1.33 0.32
CA LYS A 147 -7.08 -2.51 1.17
C LYS A 147 -5.89 -3.34 0.73
N ILE A 148 -5.71 -3.57 -0.58
CA ILE A 148 -4.55 -4.28 -1.13
C ILE A 148 -3.27 -3.52 -0.78
N ARG A 149 -3.23 -2.20 -1.00
CA ARG A 149 -2.06 -1.38 -0.64
C ARG A 149 -1.72 -1.43 0.85
N ALA A 150 -2.74 -1.39 1.71
CA ALA A 150 -2.54 -1.51 3.16
C ALA A 150 -1.98 -2.88 3.54
N GLN A 151 -2.51 -3.96 2.95
CA GLN A 151 -2.03 -5.33 3.14
C GLN A 151 -0.59 -5.50 2.63
N ASP A 152 -0.26 -4.95 1.46
CA ASP A 152 1.11 -4.98 0.91
C ASP A 152 2.10 -4.28 1.85
N HIS A 153 1.72 -3.13 2.41
CA HIS A 153 2.55 -2.45 3.42
C HIS A 153 2.71 -3.27 4.70
N GLU A 154 1.67 -3.97 5.16
CA GLU A 154 1.75 -4.86 6.32
C GLU A 154 2.67 -6.05 6.05
N ILE A 155 2.54 -6.68 4.87
CA ILE A 155 3.41 -7.77 4.42
C ILE A 155 4.87 -7.30 4.37
N GLN A 156 5.14 -6.12 3.82
CA GLN A 156 6.49 -5.56 3.77
C GLN A 156 7.06 -5.29 5.17
N ARG A 157 6.25 -4.83 6.12
CA ARG A 157 6.70 -4.65 7.52
C ARG A 157 7.07 -5.99 8.14
N LYS A 158 6.17 -6.97 8.03
CA LYS A 158 6.41 -8.34 8.53
C LYS A 158 7.64 -8.98 7.87
N ALA A 159 7.85 -8.76 6.57
CA ALA A 159 9.03 -9.26 5.85
C ALA A 159 10.34 -8.68 6.44
N ARG A 160 10.39 -7.36 6.67
CA ARG A 160 11.55 -6.71 7.31
C ARG A 160 11.81 -7.25 8.72
N ASP A 161 10.75 -7.48 9.50
CA ASP A 161 10.88 -8.06 10.85
C ASP A 161 11.44 -9.49 10.77
N THR A 162 10.96 -10.31 9.82
CA THR A 162 11.49 -11.65 9.60
C THR A 162 12.94 -11.65 9.14
N GLU A 163 13.34 -10.72 8.28
CA GLU A 163 14.73 -10.55 7.85
C GLU A 163 15.63 -10.15 9.04
N ALA A 164 15.19 -9.20 9.87
CA ALA A 164 15.93 -8.79 11.06
C ALA A 164 16.10 -9.93 12.07
N LEU A 165 15.06 -10.74 12.29
CA LEU A 165 15.13 -11.94 13.14
C LEU A 165 16.06 -13.00 12.56
N GLN A 166 16.03 -13.19 11.22
CA GLN A 166 16.93 -14.11 10.54
C GLN A 166 18.39 -13.68 10.69
N GLU A 167 18.70 -12.38 10.59
CA GLU A 167 20.03 -11.86 10.85
C GLU A 167 20.48 -12.08 12.29
N GLN A 168 19.60 -11.86 13.27
CA GLN A 168 19.90 -12.12 14.68
C GLN A 168 20.20 -13.61 14.90
N LEU A 169 19.39 -14.51 14.33
CA LEU A 169 19.63 -15.94 14.39
C LEU A 169 20.99 -16.30 13.78
N ASN A 170 21.33 -15.77 12.61
CA ASN A 170 22.63 -16.00 11.99
C ASN A 170 23.79 -15.52 12.89
N ARG A 171 23.66 -14.35 13.52
CA ARG A 171 24.64 -13.86 14.50
C ARG A 171 24.77 -14.81 15.70
N PHE A 172 23.66 -15.30 16.25
CA PHE A 172 23.70 -16.28 17.34
C PHE A 172 24.34 -17.61 16.92
N MET A 173 24.07 -18.09 15.71
CA MET A 173 24.69 -19.30 15.17
C MET A 173 26.22 -19.15 15.07
N THR A 174 26.70 -18.05 14.50
CA THR A 174 28.15 -17.77 14.44
C THR A 174 28.78 -17.67 15.84
N MET A 175 28.11 -17.03 16.80
CA MET A 175 28.57 -16.95 18.18
C MET A 175 28.60 -18.34 18.85
N ASN A 176 27.57 -19.16 18.62
CA ASN A 176 27.50 -20.51 19.17
C ASN A 176 28.64 -21.39 18.64
N GLU A 177 28.91 -21.33 17.34
CA GLU A 177 30.06 -22.03 16.75
C GLU A 177 31.38 -21.53 17.33
N ASN A 178 31.56 -20.21 17.48
CA ASN A 178 32.74 -19.63 18.11
C ASN A 178 32.93 -20.15 19.55
N LEU A 179 31.84 -20.26 20.32
CA LEU A 179 31.88 -20.81 21.68
C LEU A 179 32.22 -22.30 21.68
N ARG A 180 31.65 -23.10 20.77
CA ARG A 180 32.00 -24.52 20.61
C ARG A 180 33.48 -24.69 20.27
N ARG A 181 34.02 -23.87 19.36
CA ARG A 181 35.45 -23.87 19.01
C ARG A 181 36.32 -23.49 20.22
N LYS A 182 35.96 -22.44 20.96
CA LYS A 182 36.67 -22.05 22.20
C LYS A 182 36.65 -23.16 23.25
N LEU A 183 35.50 -23.80 23.46
CA LEU A 183 35.36 -24.93 24.38
C LEU A 183 36.27 -26.10 23.95
N ALA A 184 36.31 -26.44 22.67
CA ALA A 184 37.19 -27.49 22.15
C ALA A 184 38.67 -27.19 22.40
N VAL A 185 39.11 -25.94 22.18
CA VAL A 185 40.48 -25.50 22.46
C VAL A 185 40.80 -25.61 23.95
N VAL A 186 39.93 -25.11 24.82
CA VAL A 186 40.13 -25.19 26.29
C VAL A 186 40.15 -26.64 26.76
N GLN A 187 39.29 -27.50 26.24
CA GLN A 187 39.30 -28.93 26.55
C GLN A 187 40.60 -29.61 26.09
N ALA A 188 41.12 -29.29 24.91
CA ALA A 188 42.39 -29.81 24.42
C ALA A 188 43.57 -29.32 25.28
N GLN A 189 43.56 -28.04 25.66
CA GLN A 189 44.55 -27.48 26.59
C GLN A 189 44.51 -28.20 27.93
N LEU A 190 43.32 -28.43 28.51
CA LEU A 190 43.16 -29.15 29.77
C LEU A 190 43.73 -30.58 29.68
N ARG A 191 43.37 -31.35 28.65
CA ARG A 191 43.92 -32.70 28.43
C ARG A 191 45.44 -32.69 28.35
N SER A 192 46.00 -31.78 27.56
CA SER A 192 47.45 -31.65 27.39
C SER A 192 48.15 -31.23 28.70
N THR A 193 47.51 -30.43 29.56
CA THR A 193 48.07 -30.11 30.89
C THR A 193 48.00 -31.28 31.86
N LEU A 194 46.95 -32.11 31.78
CA LEU A 194 46.83 -33.33 32.60
C LEU A 194 47.84 -34.39 32.17
N GLU A 195 48.05 -34.57 30.87
CA GLU A 195 49.08 -35.46 30.31
C GLU A 195 50.48 -35.06 30.81
N ARG A 196 50.87 -33.79 30.66
CA ARG A 196 52.17 -33.29 31.16
C ARG A 196 52.33 -33.46 32.67
N LYS A 197 51.25 -33.27 33.45
CA LYS A 197 51.28 -33.50 34.91
C LYS A 197 51.49 -34.98 35.22
N GLY A 198 50.76 -35.87 34.56
CA GLY A 198 50.93 -37.32 34.72
C GLY A 198 52.33 -37.80 34.30
N GLU A 199 52.88 -37.26 33.21
CA GLU A 199 54.26 -37.52 32.79
C GLU A 199 55.26 -37.06 33.85
N ALA A 200 55.12 -35.84 34.37
CA ALA A 200 55.98 -35.32 35.43
C ALA A 200 55.87 -36.14 36.72
N GLU A 201 54.66 -36.50 37.14
CA GLU A 201 54.42 -37.37 38.29
C GLU A 201 55.07 -38.75 38.10
N ALA A 202 54.94 -39.36 36.91
CA ALA A 202 55.60 -40.62 36.58
C ALA A 202 57.13 -40.52 36.63
N LEU A 203 57.71 -39.43 36.12
CA LEU A 203 59.15 -39.16 36.21
C LEU A 203 59.60 -39.01 37.67
N TRP A 204 58.86 -38.23 38.48
CA TRP A 204 59.13 -38.05 39.91
C TRP A 204 59.07 -39.39 40.66
N GLU A 205 58.07 -40.22 40.38
CA GLU A 205 57.98 -41.54 41.00
C GLU A 205 59.09 -42.49 40.56
N ALA A 206 59.48 -42.47 39.28
CA ALA A 206 60.57 -43.28 38.75
C ALA A 206 61.92 -42.88 39.39
N GLU A 207 62.18 -41.58 39.52
CA GLU A 207 63.39 -41.07 40.20
C GLU A 207 63.42 -41.47 41.68
N ARG A 208 62.28 -41.40 42.37
CA ARG A 208 62.13 -41.87 43.76
C ARG A 208 62.38 -43.38 43.87
N ARG A 209 61.82 -44.19 42.96
CA ARG A 209 62.06 -45.64 42.91
C ARG A 209 63.52 -45.97 42.60
N GLY A 210 64.15 -45.22 41.69
CA GLY A 210 65.58 -45.36 41.37
C GLY A 210 66.48 -45.05 42.56
N ARG A 211 66.22 -43.96 43.29
CA ARG A 211 66.91 -43.64 44.55
C ARG A 211 66.71 -44.70 45.63
N ALA A 212 65.52 -45.28 45.74
CA ALA A 212 65.25 -46.38 46.66
C ALA A 212 65.91 -47.72 46.23
N ALA A 213 66.24 -47.87 44.95
CA ALA A 213 66.82 -49.08 44.37
C ALA A 213 68.35 -49.04 44.22
N GLU A 214 69.02 -47.88 44.39
CA GLU A 214 70.48 -47.84 44.53
C GLU A 214 70.90 -48.47 45.87
N PRO A 215 71.59 -49.63 45.87
CA PRO A 215 72.08 -50.20 47.12
C PRO A 215 73.30 -49.40 47.57
N ALA A 216 73.27 -48.95 48.83
CA ALA A 216 74.36 -48.34 49.56
C ALA A 216 75.72 -48.99 49.22
N ARG A 217 76.51 -48.32 48.37
CA ARG A 217 77.91 -48.66 48.11
C ARG A 217 78.79 -47.43 48.26
N THR A 218 78.78 -46.87 49.46
CA THR A 218 79.93 -46.15 50.03
C THR A 218 79.90 -46.29 51.55
N GLY A 219 80.80 -47.11 52.08
CA GLY A 219 81.53 -46.89 53.35
C GLY A 219 80.76 -46.94 54.67
N THR A 220 80.98 -48.01 55.43
CA THR A 220 80.58 -48.29 56.82
C THR A 220 81.42 -47.47 57.86
N PRO A 221 81.30 -47.66 59.19
CA PRO A 221 80.41 -46.91 60.11
C PRO A 221 81.13 -46.38 61.37
N THR A 222 80.57 -45.39 62.08
CA THR A 222 80.93 -45.16 63.50
C THR A 222 79.75 -44.56 64.26
N GLU A 223 79.27 -45.35 65.24
CA GLU A 223 78.55 -45.00 66.48
C GLU A 223 77.14 -44.39 66.33
N GLN A 224 76.10 -45.23 66.50
CA GLN A 224 75.35 -45.50 67.75
C GLN A 224 74.51 -44.28 68.17
N GLU A 225 73.22 -44.24 67.80
CA GLU A 225 72.02 -44.83 68.44
C GLU A 225 71.17 -43.63 68.91
N GLU A 226 70.15 -43.29 68.11
CA GLU A 226 68.71 -43.52 68.37
C GLU A 226 68.11 -42.45 69.31
N GLY A 227 66.96 -41.83 69.06
CA GLY A 227 65.88 -42.00 68.09
C GLY A 227 64.77 -41.06 68.59
N ASP A 228 64.20 -40.23 67.72
CA ASP A 228 62.81 -40.37 67.23
C ASP A 228 61.76 -39.99 68.30
N VAL A 229 60.85 -39.02 68.14
CA VAL A 229 59.74 -38.90 67.17
C VAL A 229 59.31 -37.41 67.26
N GLY A 230 59.18 -36.63 66.19
CA GLY A 230 58.06 -36.66 65.25
C GLY A 230 57.06 -35.53 65.57
N GLY A 231 56.66 -34.80 64.54
CA GLY A 231 56.09 -33.47 64.62
C GLY A 231 54.78 -33.29 65.41
N ALA A 232 54.59 -32.08 65.91
CA ALA A 232 53.28 -31.46 66.07
C ALA A 232 53.40 -29.93 66.10
N ALA A 233 52.72 -29.29 65.15
CA ALA A 233 51.89 -28.10 65.35
C ALA A 233 52.49 -26.80 65.94
N ALA A 234 52.74 -25.84 65.03
CA ALA A 234 52.26 -24.44 65.08
C ALA A 234 52.81 -23.49 66.21
N PRO A 235 52.58 -22.16 66.14
CA PRO A 235 53.57 -21.17 65.67
C PRO A 235 53.87 -20.04 66.69
N PRO A 236 54.94 -19.21 66.52
CA PRO A 236 55.05 -17.95 67.23
C PRO A 236 54.45 -16.80 66.40
N GLU A 237 53.46 -16.15 67.03
CA GLU A 237 53.15 -14.71 66.95
C GLU A 237 52.54 -14.15 65.67
N HIS A 238 51.20 -14.20 65.60
CA HIS A 238 50.40 -13.29 64.78
C HIS A 238 50.02 -12.05 65.60
N SER A 239 50.35 -10.88 65.05
CA SER A 239 49.85 -9.55 65.39
C SER A 239 48.31 -9.51 65.52
N PRO A 240 47.74 -8.64 66.38
CA PRO A 240 46.30 -8.48 66.49
C PRO A 240 45.79 -7.88 65.17
N ASP A 241 44.72 -8.45 64.61
CA ASP A 241 44.00 -8.07 63.37
C ASP A 241 44.12 -9.03 62.18
N GLN A 242 44.34 -10.32 62.43
CA GLN A 242 44.10 -11.34 61.40
C GLN A 242 42.77 -12.06 61.66
N HIS A 243 41.68 -11.51 61.11
CA HIS A 243 40.43 -12.24 60.96
C HIS A 243 40.67 -13.41 59.98
N THR A 244 41.07 -14.56 60.51
CA THR A 244 41.24 -15.78 59.72
C THR A 244 39.87 -16.45 59.55
N PHE A 245 39.23 -16.22 58.40
CA PHE A 245 38.07 -17.01 57.99
C PHE A 245 38.45 -18.48 57.81
N SER A 246 37.57 -19.41 58.21
CA SER A 246 37.72 -20.82 57.83
C SER A 246 37.62 -20.97 56.32
N LYS A 247 38.25 -22.02 55.76
CA LYS A 247 38.16 -22.33 54.33
C LYS A 247 36.71 -22.54 53.88
N GLU A 248 35.87 -23.15 54.72
CA GLU A 248 34.44 -23.30 54.42
C GLU A 248 33.70 -21.96 54.41
N GLU A 249 33.97 -21.09 55.38
CA GLU A 249 33.38 -19.75 55.46
C GLU A 249 33.77 -18.90 54.25
N LEU A 250 35.03 -18.98 53.81
CA LEU A 250 35.48 -18.26 52.61
C LEU A 250 34.78 -18.79 51.35
N GLN A 251 34.54 -20.10 51.25
CA GLN A 251 33.78 -20.69 50.14
C GLN A 251 32.32 -20.22 50.16
N GLN A 252 31.68 -20.18 51.32
CA GLN A 252 30.31 -19.68 51.48
C GLN A 252 30.22 -18.20 51.11
N ILE A 253 31.11 -17.34 51.63
CA ILE A 253 31.19 -15.92 51.29
C ILE A 253 31.42 -15.71 49.78
N LEU A 254 32.25 -16.54 49.14
CA LEU A 254 32.47 -16.49 47.70
C LEU A 254 31.22 -16.85 46.91
N GLN A 255 30.49 -17.87 47.35
CA GLN A 255 29.24 -18.29 46.73
C GLN A 255 28.17 -17.21 46.87
N GLU A 256 27.93 -16.72 48.09
CA GLU A 256 26.98 -15.63 48.37
C GLU A 256 27.34 -14.38 47.57
N ARG A 257 28.64 -14.03 47.48
CA ARG A 257 29.09 -12.91 46.66
C ARG A 257 28.75 -13.12 45.18
N ASN A 258 28.90 -14.33 44.66
CA ASN A 258 28.56 -14.61 43.26
C ASN A 258 27.04 -14.53 43.03
N GLU A 259 26.24 -15.04 43.96
CA GLU A 259 24.77 -14.95 43.92
C GLU A 259 24.27 -13.49 44.02
N LEU A 260 24.91 -12.69 44.86
CA LEU A 260 24.63 -11.26 44.97
C LEU A 260 25.05 -10.50 43.71
N LYS A 261 26.16 -10.89 43.07
CA LYS A 261 26.57 -10.31 41.78
C LYS A 261 25.56 -10.63 40.67
N THR A 262 25.07 -11.88 40.60
CA THR A 262 24.05 -12.24 39.61
C THR A 262 22.74 -11.51 39.88
N SER A 263 22.32 -11.42 41.14
CA SER A 263 21.10 -10.69 41.51
C SER A 263 21.22 -9.19 41.23
N LEU A 264 22.37 -8.58 41.50
CA LEU A 264 22.64 -7.18 41.20
C LEU A 264 22.61 -6.91 39.69
N PHE A 265 23.19 -7.81 38.89
CA PHE A 265 23.13 -7.73 37.44
C PHE A 265 21.68 -7.77 36.92
N LEU A 266 20.87 -8.71 37.39
CA LEU A 266 19.45 -8.82 37.01
C LEU A 266 18.66 -7.55 37.38
N VAL A 267 18.84 -7.05 38.59
CA VAL A 267 18.17 -5.81 39.03
C VAL A 267 18.62 -4.60 38.23
N GLU A 268 19.89 -4.53 37.81
CA GLU A 268 20.38 -3.47 36.92
C GLU A 268 19.75 -3.54 35.52
N GLU A 269 19.56 -4.75 34.98
CA GLU A 269 18.84 -4.97 33.71
C GLU A 269 17.36 -4.59 33.83
N GLU A 270 16.68 -4.99 34.89
CA GLU A 270 15.27 -4.61 35.15
C GLU A 270 15.13 -3.09 35.28
N LEU A 271 16.01 -2.44 36.02
CA LEU A 271 16.03 -0.97 36.13
C LEU A 271 16.24 -0.30 34.77
N ALA A 272 17.13 -0.83 33.93
CA ALA A 272 17.34 -0.32 32.58
C ALA A 272 16.11 -0.53 31.69
N TYR A 273 15.44 -1.68 31.82
CA TYR A 273 14.19 -1.99 31.14
C TYR A 273 13.09 -0.98 31.49
N TYR A 274 12.80 -0.78 32.78
CA TYR A 274 11.77 0.17 33.21
C TYR A 274 12.09 1.60 32.79
N GLN A 275 13.37 2.00 32.85
CA GLN A 275 13.80 3.33 32.37
C GLN A 275 13.57 3.52 30.87
N ARG A 276 13.74 2.48 30.06
CA ARG A 276 13.45 2.52 28.63
C ARG A 276 11.95 2.57 28.37
N GLU A 277 11.17 1.78 29.12
CA GLU A 277 9.71 1.74 29.00
C GLU A 277 9.06 3.08 29.38
N LEU A 278 9.60 3.76 30.40
CA LEU A 278 9.20 5.11 30.80
C LEU A 278 9.40 6.16 29.69
N LEU A 279 10.42 5.99 28.85
CA LEU A 279 10.70 6.88 27.71
C LEU A 279 9.89 6.51 26.47
N ASN A 280 9.76 5.21 26.18
CA ASN A 280 9.03 4.71 25.02
C ASN A 280 7.53 5.04 25.08
N GLY A 281 6.94 5.09 26.28
CA GLY A 281 5.53 5.44 26.47
C GLY A 281 5.22 6.94 26.52
N GLU A 282 6.18 7.83 26.22
CA GLU A 282 6.08 9.31 26.36
C GLU A 282 5.56 9.82 27.72
N ARG A 283 5.54 8.96 28.74
CA ARG A 283 4.94 9.28 30.04
C ARG A 283 5.73 10.34 30.80
N VAL A 284 7.05 10.43 30.55
CA VAL A 284 7.95 11.36 31.22
C VAL A 284 9.02 11.90 30.26
N PRO A 285 9.20 13.23 30.16
CA PRO A 285 10.30 13.84 29.43
C PRO A 285 11.69 13.33 29.84
N ALA A 286 12.58 13.12 28.87
CA ALA A 286 13.93 12.57 29.09
C ALA A 286 14.76 13.37 30.12
N LEU A 287 14.62 14.71 30.13
CA LEU A 287 15.31 15.59 31.08
C LEU A 287 14.90 15.31 32.53
N LEU A 288 13.62 15.05 32.78
CA LEU A 288 13.11 14.72 34.11
C LEU A 288 13.61 13.34 34.55
N LEU A 289 13.67 12.37 33.64
CA LEU A 289 14.26 11.07 33.94
C LEU A 289 15.75 11.18 34.30
N HIS A 290 16.52 12.02 33.60
CA HIS A 290 17.92 12.29 33.96
C HIS A 290 18.06 12.96 35.32
N ALA A 291 17.19 13.93 35.66
CA ALA A 291 17.17 14.57 36.97
C ALA A 291 16.85 13.57 38.09
N VAL A 292 15.83 12.73 37.90
CA VAL A 292 15.45 11.66 38.83
C VAL A 292 16.59 10.65 39.00
N LYS A 293 17.24 10.21 37.92
CA LYS A 293 18.43 9.34 37.98
C LYS A 293 19.55 9.96 38.79
N SER A 294 19.83 11.26 38.60
CA SER A 294 20.84 11.96 39.38
C SER A 294 20.45 12.06 40.86
N ALA A 295 19.18 12.28 41.18
CA ALA A 295 18.69 12.31 42.56
C ALA A 295 18.79 10.94 43.23
N ILE A 296 18.38 9.87 42.54
CA ILE A 296 18.50 8.48 43.00
C ILE A 296 19.96 8.11 43.24
N ARG A 297 20.89 8.49 42.34
CA ARG A 297 22.33 8.24 42.55
C ARG A 297 22.88 8.95 43.78
N LYS A 298 22.46 10.19 44.03
CA LYS A 298 22.84 10.93 45.25
C LYS A 298 22.29 10.26 46.51
N GLN A 299 21.02 9.85 46.50
CA GLN A 299 20.41 9.13 47.63
C GLN A 299 21.03 7.75 47.84
N ARG A 300 21.33 7.00 46.77
CA ARG A 300 22.01 5.71 46.84
C ARG A 300 23.39 5.85 47.48
N LYS A 301 24.17 6.87 47.10
CA LYS A 301 25.48 7.16 47.73
C LYS A 301 25.32 7.43 49.23
N LYS A 302 24.33 8.24 49.62
CA LYS A 302 24.03 8.52 51.02
C LYS A 302 23.62 7.28 51.83
N ILE A 303 22.76 6.44 51.25
CA ILE A 303 22.32 5.19 51.89
C ILE A 303 23.49 4.22 51.99
N TRP A 304 24.27 4.07 50.92
CA TRP A 304 25.44 3.19 50.88
C TRP A 304 26.49 3.59 51.92
N ALA A 305 26.78 4.88 52.04
CA ALA A 305 27.66 5.44 53.06
C ALA A 305 27.18 5.09 54.48
N LYS A 306 25.87 5.26 54.75
CA LYS A 306 25.26 4.89 56.04
C LYS A 306 25.28 3.39 56.32
N MET A 307 24.98 2.55 55.32
CA MET A 307 24.93 1.09 55.50
C MET A 307 26.31 0.48 55.71
N LEU A 308 27.37 1.10 55.17
CA LEU A 308 28.74 0.61 55.28
C LEU A 308 29.59 1.39 56.28
N GLY A 309 29.00 2.36 56.99
CA GLY A 309 29.70 3.16 58.01
C GLY A 309 30.83 4.05 57.45
N THR A 310 30.76 4.47 56.19
CA THR A 310 31.73 5.38 55.56
C THR A 310 31.21 6.81 55.60
N GLU A 311 32.03 7.81 55.97
CA GLU A 311 31.57 9.21 56.08
C GLU A 311 31.33 9.86 54.70
N GLU A 312 30.23 10.63 54.55
CA GLU A 312 29.93 11.40 53.33
C GLU A 312 30.79 12.66 53.26
N GLU A 313 31.72 12.76 52.29
CA GLU A 313 32.30 14.06 51.93
C GLU A 313 31.22 14.98 51.34
N THR A 314 30.82 15.98 52.11
CA THR A 314 29.81 16.98 51.72
C THR A 314 30.39 18.01 50.75
N ALA A 315 30.48 17.65 49.47
CA ALA A 315 30.79 18.60 48.41
C ALA A 315 29.61 19.60 48.21
N GLY A 316 29.73 20.80 48.77
CA GLY A 316 29.04 22.00 48.26
C GLY A 316 28.30 22.86 49.29
N ARG A 317 29.02 23.76 49.98
CA ARG A 317 28.46 25.04 50.43
C ARG A 317 29.53 26.13 50.41
N VAL A 318 29.97 26.51 49.22
CA VAL A 318 30.57 27.84 49.00
C VAL A 318 29.45 28.85 49.20
N LYS A 319 29.36 29.43 50.40
CA LYS A 319 28.58 30.66 50.62
C LYS A 319 29.32 31.80 49.93
N ARG A 320 28.97 32.09 48.68
CA ARG A 320 29.03 33.47 48.19
C ARG A 320 27.78 34.18 48.70
N GLY A 321 27.96 35.26 49.45
CA GLY A 321 26.89 36.22 49.69
C GLY A 321 26.98 36.94 51.03
N HIS A 322 27.48 38.18 50.97
CA HIS A 322 27.05 39.36 51.72
C HIS A 322 27.30 39.39 53.24
N LEU A 323 28.15 40.32 53.68
CA LEU A 323 27.75 41.52 54.44
C LEU A 323 28.97 42.37 54.81
N ALA A 324 28.85 43.68 54.53
CA ALA A 324 29.63 44.84 54.99
C ALA A 324 31.10 44.96 54.55
#